data_AF-A0A8S8YUM3-F1
#
_entry.id   AF-A0A8S8YUM3-F1
#
_cell.length_a   1.000
_cell.length_b   1.000
_cell.length_c   1.000
_cell.angle_alpha   90.00
_cell.angle_beta   90.00
_cell.angle_gamma   90.00
#
_symmetry.space_group_name_H-M   'P 1'
#
loop_
_entity.id
_entity.type
_entity.pdbx_description
1 polymer ?
#
loop_
_entity_poly.entity_id
_entity_poly.type
_entity_poly.pdbx_seq_one_letter_code
_entity_poly.pdbx_strand_id
1 'polypeptide(L)'
;MKTKAISSIFVLFTIMTGLIAMSPASFADYLHPIHNAYADHHSVTITPVSGSGSGPGCELTDDGCFSPNTVTVYVGSLMIFSNTDNVKHTFTSGSPSDDVIGTEFNSGMLEPGASFEWTPENVGEFAYFDMIHPWMQGTIIVQDGGDKIHSEKVIEEPVKEEVIEEPVKEEVIEEPVKEK
;
A
#
# COMPACT_ATOMS: atom_id res chain seq x y z
N MET A 1 -17.51 -20.84 -86.26
CA MET A 1 -18.07 -22.02 -85.58
C MET A 1 -17.41 -22.15 -84.22
N LYS A 2 -18.20 -22.32 -83.16
CA LYS A 2 -17.74 -22.39 -81.76
C LYS A 2 -17.44 -23.85 -81.42
N THR A 3 -16.26 -24.14 -80.86
CA THR A 3 -16.04 -25.38 -80.10
C THR A 3 -15.38 -25.05 -78.78
N LYS A 4 -16.01 -25.55 -77.71
CA LYS A 4 -15.65 -25.40 -76.30
C LYS A 4 -14.52 -26.39 -75.98
N ALA A 5 -13.56 -25.98 -75.18
CA ALA A 5 -12.68 -26.89 -74.44
C ALA A 5 -13.03 -26.81 -72.95
N ILE A 6 -13.29 -27.97 -72.37
CA ILE A 6 -13.72 -28.21 -70.99
C ILE A 6 -12.49 -28.62 -70.18
N SER A 7 -12.32 -27.95 -69.04
CA SER A 7 -11.94 -28.47 -67.71
C SER A 7 -10.99 -29.68 -67.64
N SER A 8 -9.81 -29.48 -67.02
CA SER A 8 -9.35 -30.29 -65.88
C SER A 8 -7.91 -29.90 -65.54
N ILE A 9 -7.72 -29.17 -64.43
CA ILE A 9 -6.45 -29.18 -63.69
C ILE A 9 -6.82 -29.24 -62.21
N PHE A 10 -6.52 -30.39 -61.63
CA PHE A 10 -6.56 -30.62 -60.19
C PHE A 10 -5.13 -30.56 -59.68
N VAL A 11 -4.99 -30.04 -58.46
CA VAL A 11 -3.86 -30.18 -57.52
C VAL A 11 -2.73 -29.15 -57.63
N LEU A 12 -2.64 -28.27 -56.62
CA LEU A 12 -1.49 -28.07 -55.71
C LEU A 12 -1.88 -27.06 -54.62
N PHE A 13 -2.26 -27.54 -53.44
CA PHE A 13 -1.47 -27.58 -52.19
C PHE A 13 -1.04 -26.19 -51.67
N THR A 14 -1.61 -25.80 -50.52
CA THR A 14 -0.91 -25.48 -49.24
C THR A 14 -1.69 -24.44 -48.43
N ILE A 15 -2.47 -24.86 -47.43
CA ILE A 15 -2.80 -23.95 -46.31
C ILE A 15 -2.75 -24.73 -44.99
N MET A 16 -1.78 -24.32 -44.19
CA MET A 16 -1.66 -24.35 -42.73
C MET A 16 -2.16 -25.57 -41.93
N THR A 17 -1.20 -26.22 -41.28
CA THR A 17 -1.36 -26.69 -39.90
C THR A 17 -0.24 -26.09 -39.07
N GLY A 18 -0.61 -25.14 -38.21
CA GLY A 18 0.27 -24.48 -37.26
C GLY A 18 0.84 -25.47 -36.25
N LEU A 19 2.14 -25.35 -36.01
CA LEU A 19 2.81 -25.97 -34.87
C LEU A 19 2.34 -25.26 -33.60
N ILE A 20 1.46 -25.91 -32.84
CA ILE A 20 1.26 -25.54 -31.44
C ILE A 20 2.49 -26.05 -30.69
N ALA A 21 3.44 -25.16 -30.43
CA ALA A 21 4.50 -25.41 -29.48
C ALA A 21 3.87 -25.44 -28.08
N MET A 22 3.59 -26.64 -27.56
CA MET A 22 3.34 -26.81 -26.14
C MET A 22 4.70 -26.79 -25.44
N SER A 23 5.04 -25.70 -24.77
CA SER A 23 6.14 -25.71 -23.82
C SER A 23 5.78 -26.67 -22.68
N PRO A 24 6.70 -27.54 -22.24
CA PRO A 24 6.48 -28.31 -21.02
C PRO A 24 6.46 -27.33 -19.84
N ALA A 25 5.41 -27.41 -19.03
CA ALA A 25 5.37 -26.84 -17.70
C ALA A 25 6.51 -27.46 -16.88
N SER A 26 7.64 -26.76 -16.82
CA SER A 26 8.74 -27.08 -15.93
C SER A 26 8.35 -26.65 -14.53
N PHE A 27 7.94 -27.64 -13.74
CA PHE A 27 7.92 -27.66 -12.28
C PHE A 27 9.18 -26.98 -11.71
N ALA A 28 9.07 -25.71 -11.35
CA ALA A 28 10.07 -24.99 -10.55
C ALA A 28 9.38 -23.97 -9.63
N ASP A 29 8.21 -24.34 -9.08
CA ASP A 29 7.44 -23.47 -8.18
C ASP A 29 7.35 -24.02 -6.74
N TYR A 30 8.34 -24.84 -6.35
CA TYR A 30 8.43 -25.39 -5.00
C TYR A 30 9.75 -24.99 -4.33
N LEU A 31 10.09 -23.70 -4.37
CA LEU A 31 10.78 -22.96 -3.30
C LEU A 31 10.98 -21.49 -3.73
N HIS A 32 9.94 -20.81 -4.21
CA HIS A 32 9.94 -19.35 -4.12
C HIS A 32 9.55 -19.02 -2.68
N PRO A 33 10.35 -18.23 -1.93
CA PRO A 33 9.78 -17.47 -0.83
C PRO A 33 8.57 -16.76 -1.40
N ILE A 34 7.44 -16.86 -0.71
CA ILE A 34 6.30 -16.00 -0.96
C ILE A 34 6.80 -14.58 -0.68
N HIS A 35 7.47 -13.96 -1.65
CA HIS A 35 7.45 -12.52 -1.75
C HIS A 35 6.02 -12.25 -2.15
N ASN A 36 5.21 -11.93 -1.14
CA ASN A 36 3.89 -11.35 -1.31
C ASN A 36 3.98 -10.42 -2.51
N ALA A 37 3.16 -10.70 -3.53
CA ALA A 37 2.99 -9.79 -4.65
C ALA A 37 2.83 -8.40 -4.06
N TYR A 38 3.81 -7.55 -4.37
CA TYR A 38 3.92 -6.14 -4.02
C TYR A 38 2.53 -5.54 -3.81
N ALA A 39 2.27 -5.15 -2.57
CA ALA A 39 1.01 -4.59 -2.10
C ALA A 39 0.50 -3.53 -3.08
N ASP A 40 -0.82 -3.36 -3.17
CA ASP A 40 -1.39 -2.14 -3.75
C ASP A 40 -0.82 -0.94 -2.97
N HIS A 41 0.19 -0.25 -3.52
CA HIS A 41 0.86 0.84 -2.83
C HIS A 41 -0.14 1.98 -2.67
N HIS A 42 -0.61 2.15 -1.43
CA HIS A 42 -1.52 3.22 -1.05
C HIS A 42 -1.01 4.55 -1.60
N SER A 43 -1.83 5.22 -2.42
CA SER A 43 -1.51 6.54 -2.95
C SER A 43 -2.37 7.60 -2.27
N VAL A 44 -1.74 8.74 -1.96
CA VAL A 44 -2.45 9.89 -1.39
C VAL A 44 -2.09 11.14 -2.16
N THR A 45 -3.11 11.91 -2.53
CA THR A 45 -2.94 13.24 -3.10
C THR A 45 -3.18 14.31 -2.04
N ILE A 46 -2.23 15.23 -1.90
CA ILE A 46 -2.35 16.45 -1.11
C ILE A 46 -2.46 17.64 -2.07
N THR A 47 -3.43 18.52 -1.82
CA THR A 47 -3.62 19.75 -2.59
C THR A 47 -3.63 20.98 -1.68
N PRO A 48 -3.26 22.17 -2.17
CA PRO A 48 -3.59 23.42 -1.47
C PRO A 48 -5.10 23.55 -1.34
N VAL A 49 -5.57 24.10 -0.23
CA VAL A 49 -6.96 24.57 -0.13
C VAL A 49 -7.12 25.77 -1.07
N SER A 50 -8.21 25.83 -1.83
CA SER A 50 -8.41 26.90 -2.82
C SER A 50 -8.30 28.30 -2.21
N GLY A 51 -7.45 29.16 -2.77
CA GLY A 51 -7.21 30.52 -2.29
C GLY A 51 -6.24 30.62 -1.11
N SER A 52 -5.69 29.50 -0.61
CA SER A 52 -4.73 29.49 0.50
C SER A 52 -3.42 30.23 0.16
N GLY A 53 -3.05 30.32 -1.11
CA GLY A 53 -1.90 31.13 -1.55
C GLY A 53 -2.19 32.64 -1.65
N SER A 54 -3.44 33.10 -1.53
CA SER A 54 -3.78 34.53 -1.63
C SER A 54 -3.48 35.31 -0.35
N GLY A 55 -3.29 34.63 0.77
CA GLY A 55 -2.94 35.24 2.05
C GLY A 55 -3.15 34.28 3.23
N PRO A 56 -2.70 34.68 4.43
CA PRO A 56 -2.91 33.91 5.65
C PRO A 56 -4.40 33.86 6.05
N GLY A 57 -4.75 32.88 6.88
CA GLY A 57 -6.06 32.68 7.47
C GLY A 57 -6.49 31.21 7.49
N CYS A 58 -6.07 30.40 6.52
CA CYS A 58 -6.38 28.96 6.49
C CYS A 58 -5.72 28.20 7.65
N GLU A 59 -4.56 28.65 8.12
CA GLU A 59 -3.83 28.06 9.25
C GLU A 59 -4.56 28.21 10.59
N LEU A 60 -5.57 29.07 10.65
CA LEU A 60 -6.42 29.29 11.82
C LEU A 60 -7.70 28.44 11.78
N THR A 61 -7.90 27.66 10.72
CA THR A 61 -9.05 26.77 10.56
C THR A 61 -8.68 25.34 10.96
N ASP A 62 -9.68 24.53 11.33
CA ASP A 62 -9.47 23.11 11.67
C ASP A 62 -9.02 22.29 10.44
N ASP A 63 -9.34 22.75 9.24
CA ASP A 63 -8.99 22.08 7.98
C ASP A 63 -7.56 22.37 7.51
N GLY A 64 -6.95 23.46 7.99
CA GLY A 64 -5.61 23.90 7.58
C GLY A 64 -5.53 24.44 6.15
N CYS A 65 -4.31 24.54 5.62
CA CYS A 65 -4.06 25.14 4.30
C CYS A 65 -3.81 24.09 3.21
N PHE A 66 -3.62 22.83 3.58
CA PHE A 66 -3.52 21.69 2.67
C PHE A 66 -4.68 20.73 2.92
N SER A 67 -5.07 19.97 1.90
CA SER A 67 -6.12 18.96 1.98
C SER A 67 -5.60 17.61 1.47
N PRO A 68 -5.49 16.59 2.34
CA PRO A 68 -5.56 16.69 3.80
C PRO A 68 -4.39 17.50 4.38
N ASN A 69 -4.60 18.15 5.52
CA ASN A 69 -3.54 18.90 6.21
C ASN A 69 -2.57 17.98 6.97
N THR A 70 -3.14 16.91 7.55
CA THR A 70 -2.39 15.81 8.14
C THR A 70 -2.83 14.51 7.51
N VAL A 71 -1.86 13.69 7.08
CA VAL A 71 -2.13 12.37 6.51
C VAL A 71 -1.28 11.32 7.21
N THR A 72 -1.84 10.13 7.42
CA THR A 72 -1.07 8.94 7.82
C THR A 72 -0.96 7.98 6.64
N VAL A 73 0.25 7.57 6.31
CA VAL A 73 0.57 6.63 5.23
C VAL A 73 1.58 5.58 5.72
N TYR A 74 1.87 4.58 4.89
CA TYR A 74 2.89 3.58 5.19
C TYR A 74 4.16 3.85 4.38
N VAL A 75 5.30 3.35 4.85
CA VAL A 75 6.54 3.31 4.05
C VAL A 75 6.25 2.71 2.67
N GLY A 76 6.74 3.37 1.62
CA GLY A 76 6.52 2.98 0.23
C GLY A 76 5.21 3.49 -0.39
N SER A 77 4.37 4.24 0.33
CA SER A 77 3.16 4.87 -0.25
C SER A 77 3.53 5.91 -1.32
N LEU A 78 2.70 6.10 -2.34
CA LEU A 78 2.91 7.16 -3.34
C LEU A 78 2.26 8.46 -2.87
N MET A 79 3.07 9.46 -2.51
CA MET A 79 2.59 10.81 -2.20
C MET A 79 2.56 11.64 -3.46
N ILE A 80 1.39 12.19 -3.81
CA ILE A 80 1.21 13.10 -4.92
C ILE A 80 0.88 14.48 -4.36
N PHE A 81 1.71 15.47 -4.65
CA PHE A 81 1.43 16.85 -4.32
C PHE A 81 0.95 17.56 -5.58
N SER A 82 -0.32 17.98 -5.61
CA SER A 82 -0.92 18.58 -6.80
C SER A 82 -1.37 20.00 -6.54
N ASN A 83 -0.84 20.95 -7.31
CA ASN A 83 -1.27 22.33 -7.23
C ASN A 83 -2.60 22.50 -7.98
N THR A 84 -3.72 22.40 -7.26
CA THR A 84 -5.06 22.67 -7.79
C THR A 84 -5.50 24.12 -7.59
N ASP A 85 -4.66 24.98 -7.00
CA ASP A 85 -4.96 26.40 -6.83
C ASP A 85 -4.59 27.20 -8.09
N ASN A 86 -4.91 28.49 -8.10
CA ASN A 86 -4.66 29.40 -9.23
C ASN A 86 -3.35 30.20 -9.12
N VAL A 87 -2.60 30.04 -8.02
CA VAL A 87 -1.26 30.59 -7.83
C VAL A 87 -0.23 29.46 -7.75
N LYS A 88 1.06 29.80 -7.79
CA LYS A 88 2.12 28.81 -7.66
C LYS A 88 2.24 28.36 -6.21
N HIS A 89 2.68 27.12 -6.00
CA HIS A 89 2.94 26.58 -4.68
C HIS A 89 4.21 25.74 -4.68
N THR A 90 4.81 25.54 -3.51
CA THR A 90 5.79 24.47 -3.27
C THR A 90 5.29 23.51 -2.21
N PHE A 91 5.83 22.31 -2.21
CA PHE A 91 5.70 21.32 -1.15
C PHE A 91 7.12 20.92 -0.75
N THR A 92 7.56 21.43 0.40
CA THR A 92 8.95 21.29 0.84
C THR A 92 8.98 20.78 2.27
N SER A 93 9.63 19.64 2.48
CA SER A 93 9.85 19.08 3.82
C SER A 93 10.60 20.05 4.75
N GLY A 94 10.27 20.02 6.04
CA GLY A 94 10.78 20.94 7.06
C GLY A 94 9.75 21.99 7.49
N SER A 95 10.23 22.98 8.25
CA SER A 95 9.47 24.12 8.76
C SER A 95 10.08 25.44 8.25
N PRO A 96 9.29 26.53 8.14
CA PRO A 96 9.80 27.86 7.84
C PRO A 96 10.93 28.36 8.76
N SER A 97 11.05 27.80 9.97
CA SER A 97 12.05 28.16 10.97
C SER A 97 13.37 27.39 10.85
N ASP A 98 13.45 26.37 10.01
CA ASP A 98 14.59 25.46 9.96
C ASP A 98 15.75 26.05 9.14
N ASP A 99 16.99 25.79 9.58
CA ASP A 99 18.19 26.23 8.86
C ASP A 99 18.37 25.50 7.52
N VAL A 100 17.90 24.25 7.44
CA VAL A 100 17.94 23.40 6.25
C VAL A 100 16.55 22.81 6.02
N ILE A 101 16.05 22.99 4.80
CA ILE A 101 14.73 22.52 4.36
C ILE A 101 14.87 21.65 3.12
N GLY A 102 13.84 20.86 2.83
CA GLY A 102 13.75 20.07 1.61
C GLY A 102 14.62 18.82 1.61
N THR A 103 15.13 18.38 2.76
CA THR A 103 16.02 17.22 2.88
C THR A 103 15.34 15.91 2.45
N GLU A 104 14.06 15.73 2.80
CA GLU A 104 13.30 14.53 2.47
C GLU A 104 12.67 14.65 1.07
N PHE A 105 12.09 15.81 0.78
CA PHE A 105 11.54 16.18 -0.52
C PHE A 105 11.43 17.68 -0.70
N ASN A 106 11.49 18.12 -1.96
CA ASN A 106 11.22 19.48 -2.40
C ASN A 106 10.64 19.43 -3.82
N SER A 107 9.38 19.83 -3.98
CA SER A 107 8.71 19.81 -5.29
C SER A 107 9.27 20.82 -6.29
N GLY A 108 10.06 21.80 -5.82
CA GLY A 108 10.27 23.04 -6.53
C GLY A 108 8.97 23.82 -6.69
N MET A 109 8.98 24.79 -7.60
CA MET A 109 7.82 25.60 -7.91
C MET A 109 6.84 24.82 -8.80
N LEU A 110 5.63 24.57 -8.32
CA LEU A 110 4.55 23.97 -9.09
C LEU A 110 3.63 25.07 -9.62
N GLU A 111 3.54 25.19 -10.95
CA GLU A 111 2.51 26.00 -11.62
C GLU A 111 1.11 25.42 -11.36
N PRO A 112 0.04 26.21 -11.50
CA PRO A 112 -1.33 25.69 -11.48
C PRO A 112 -1.51 24.48 -12.41
N GLY A 113 -2.03 23.39 -11.85
CA GLY A 113 -2.23 22.10 -12.53
C GLY A 113 -1.01 21.18 -12.59
N ALA A 114 0.16 21.62 -12.10
CA ALA A 114 1.34 20.77 -12.00
C ALA A 114 1.31 19.90 -10.73
N SER A 115 2.06 18.80 -10.75
CA SER A 115 2.21 17.90 -9.62
C SER A 115 3.66 17.45 -9.43
N PHE A 116 3.95 16.98 -8.22
CA PHE A 116 5.20 16.36 -7.82
C PHE A 116 4.90 15.08 -7.03
N GLU A 117 5.79 14.10 -7.11
CA GLU A 117 5.63 12.81 -6.43
C GLU A 117 6.80 12.54 -5.49
N TRP A 118 6.50 11.91 -4.36
CA TRP A 118 7.47 11.46 -3.37
C TRP A 118 7.05 10.13 -2.76
N THR A 119 8.01 9.26 -2.46
CA THR A 119 7.76 7.98 -1.80
C THR A 119 8.55 7.97 -0.49
N PRO A 120 7.90 7.91 0.68
CA PRO A 120 8.61 7.87 1.95
C PRO A 120 9.26 6.51 2.16
N GLU A 121 10.57 6.51 2.45
CA GLU A 121 11.35 5.30 2.68
C GLU A 121 11.54 4.96 4.17
N ASN A 122 11.24 5.93 5.05
CA ASN A 122 11.47 5.82 6.48
C ASN A 122 10.18 6.13 7.26
N VAL A 123 9.99 5.42 8.37
CA VAL A 123 8.94 5.75 9.34
C VAL A 123 9.28 7.06 10.05
N GLY A 124 8.27 7.85 10.37
CA GLY A 124 8.47 9.13 11.04
C GLY A 124 7.33 10.12 10.83
N GLU A 125 7.49 11.29 11.41
CA GLU A 125 6.62 12.44 11.18
C GLU A 125 7.41 13.49 10.39
N PHE A 126 6.85 13.90 9.26
CA PHE A 126 7.47 14.80 8.31
C PHE A 126 6.60 16.06 8.21
N ALA A 127 7.05 17.13 8.86
CA ALA A 127 6.51 18.46 8.62
C ALA A 127 6.89 18.92 7.20
N TYR A 128 6.03 19.69 6.57
CA TYR A 128 6.32 20.34 5.29
C TYR A 128 5.55 21.65 5.18
N PHE A 129 5.99 22.52 4.27
CA PHE A 129 5.40 23.83 4.07
C PHE A 129 5.53 24.32 2.62
N ASP A 130 4.79 25.38 2.30
CA ASP A 130 4.99 26.17 1.09
C ASP A 130 6.02 27.28 1.34
N MET A 131 7.12 27.27 0.58
CA MET A 131 8.23 28.21 0.71
C MET A 131 7.84 29.65 0.36
N ILE A 132 6.85 29.86 -0.50
CA ILE A 132 6.40 31.21 -0.88
C ILE A 132 5.13 31.66 -0.13
N HIS A 133 4.48 30.74 0.59
CA HIS A 133 3.34 31.00 1.46
C HIS A 133 3.55 30.34 2.83
N PRO A 134 4.48 30.83 3.69
CA PRO A 134 4.95 30.07 4.86
C PRO A 134 3.91 29.80 5.96
N TRP A 135 2.73 30.43 5.88
CA TRP A 135 1.59 30.08 6.74
C TRP A 135 1.00 28.70 6.39
N MET A 136 1.21 28.22 5.16
CA MET A 136 0.75 26.92 4.72
C MET A 136 1.71 25.83 5.17
N GLN A 137 1.30 25.06 6.18
CA GLN A 137 2.08 23.98 6.77
C GLN A 137 1.20 22.73 6.89
N GLY A 138 1.79 21.56 6.69
CA GLY A 138 1.12 20.28 6.85
C GLY A 138 2.04 19.22 7.44
N THR A 139 1.47 18.05 7.70
CA THR A 139 2.18 16.94 8.36
C THR A 139 1.89 15.60 7.68
N ILE A 140 2.94 14.86 7.36
CA ILE A 140 2.84 13.49 6.85
C ILE A 140 3.37 12.55 7.94
N ILE A 141 2.53 11.63 8.42
CA ILE A 141 2.90 10.60 9.38
C ILE A 141 3.11 9.30 8.60
N VAL A 142 4.33 8.78 8.60
CA VAL A 142 4.69 7.54 7.92
C VAL A 142 4.87 6.44 8.96
N GLN A 143 4.08 5.38 8.82
CA GLN A 143 4.11 4.20 9.68
C GLN A 143 4.77 3.02 8.97
N ASP A 144 5.22 2.05 9.75
CA ASP A 144 5.67 0.78 9.19
C ASP A 144 4.46 0.06 8.57
N GLY A 145 4.63 -0.40 7.34
CA GLY A 145 3.65 -1.25 6.64
C GLY A 145 3.65 -2.70 7.13
N GLY A 146 4.50 -3.02 8.12
CA GLY A 146 4.64 -4.33 8.74
C GLY A 146 3.33 -5.10 8.82
N ASP A 147 3.33 -6.25 8.14
CA ASP A 147 2.21 -7.16 7.90
C ASP A 147 1.06 -6.97 8.92
N LYS A 148 -0.02 -6.33 8.49
CA LYS A 148 -1.27 -6.37 9.25
C LYS A 148 -1.90 -7.77 9.13
N ILE A 149 -1.25 -8.78 9.71
CA ILE A 149 -1.89 -10.04 10.09
C ILE A 149 -2.40 -9.86 11.52
N HIS A 150 -3.59 -9.27 11.68
CA HIS A 150 -4.67 -9.75 12.55
C HIS A 150 -5.81 -8.74 12.64
N SER A 151 -6.96 -9.06 12.03
CA SER A 151 -8.21 -9.34 12.75
C SER A 151 -9.34 -9.58 11.73
N GLU A 152 -9.25 -10.69 10.99
CA GLU A 152 -10.49 -11.36 10.61
C GLU A 152 -10.88 -12.22 11.79
N LYS A 153 -12.05 -11.92 12.35
CA LYS A 153 -12.64 -12.56 13.52
C LYS A 153 -12.75 -14.07 13.29
N VAL A 154 -11.75 -14.84 13.75
CA VAL A 154 -11.90 -16.28 13.96
C VAL A 154 -12.88 -16.43 15.11
N ILE A 155 -14.13 -16.74 14.78
CA ILE A 155 -15.11 -17.22 15.75
C ILE A 155 -14.63 -18.63 16.13
N GLU A 156 -13.88 -18.74 17.21
CA GLU A 156 -13.63 -20.04 17.83
C GLU A 156 -14.95 -20.53 18.43
N GLU A 157 -15.55 -21.53 17.78
CA GLU A 157 -16.58 -22.34 18.42
C GLU A 157 -15.94 -23.19 19.53
N PRO A 158 -16.53 -23.25 20.74
CA PRO A 158 -15.96 -24.05 21.82
C PRO A 158 -16.27 -25.53 21.57
N VAL A 159 -15.23 -26.30 21.25
CA VAL A 159 -15.28 -27.77 21.31
C VAL A 159 -15.41 -28.17 22.79
N LYS A 160 -16.56 -28.73 23.16
CA LYS A 160 -16.76 -29.35 24.48
C LYS A 160 -16.05 -30.70 24.49
N GLU A 161 -15.00 -30.81 25.28
CA GLU A 161 -14.37 -32.08 25.62
C GLU A 161 -15.10 -32.69 26.82
N GLU A 162 -15.73 -33.85 26.61
CA GLU A 162 -16.46 -34.61 27.63
C GLU A 162 -15.46 -35.50 28.36
N VAL A 163 -15.09 -35.12 29.60
CA VAL A 163 -14.17 -35.88 30.45
C VAL A 163 -14.94 -37.03 31.11
N ILE A 164 -14.60 -38.26 30.73
CA ILE A 164 -15.09 -39.49 31.36
C ILE A 164 -14.25 -39.73 32.62
N GLU A 165 -14.88 -39.62 33.80
CA GLU A 165 -14.25 -39.97 35.08
C GLU A 165 -14.27 -41.50 35.30
N GLU A 166 -13.10 -42.10 35.53
CA GLU A 166 -12.99 -43.43 36.17
C GLU A 166 -12.53 -43.29 37.64
N PRO A 167 -13.07 -44.09 38.57
CA PRO A 167 -12.84 -43.91 40.00
C PRO A 167 -11.58 -44.63 40.47
N VAL A 168 -10.65 -43.91 41.09
CA VAL A 168 -9.52 -44.50 41.82
C VAL A 168 -9.96 -44.79 43.26
N LYS A 169 -9.86 -46.07 43.65
CA LYS A 169 -10.15 -46.57 45.00
C LYS A 169 -9.03 -46.16 45.97
N GLU A 170 -9.43 -45.64 47.12
CA GLU A 170 -8.57 -45.38 48.28
C GLU A 170 -8.02 -46.68 48.88
N GLU A 171 -6.72 -46.73 49.12
CA GLU A 171 -6.11 -47.67 50.07
C GLU A 171 -5.12 -46.86 50.94
N VAL A 172 -5.56 -46.52 52.15
CA VAL A 172 -4.75 -45.82 53.15
C VAL A 172 -4.06 -46.88 54.03
N ILE A 173 -2.73 -46.84 54.03
CA ILE A 173 -1.86 -47.72 54.81
C ILE A 173 -1.70 -47.09 56.20
N GLU A 174 -2.06 -47.82 57.25
CA GLU A 174 -1.89 -47.39 58.66
C GLU A 174 -0.41 -47.50 59.09
N GLU A 175 0.13 -46.43 59.69
CA GLU A 175 1.40 -46.46 60.43
C GLU A 175 1.17 -46.63 61.95
N PRO A 176 2.03 -47.37 62.67
CA PRO A 176 1.85 -47.65 64.09
C PRO A 176 2.47 -46.58 64.99
N VAL A 177 1.73 -46.11 66.00
CA VAL A 177 2.26 -45.29 67.10
C VAL A 177 2.49 -46.14 68.35
N LYS A 178 3.68 -45.96 68.93
CA LYS A 178 4.27 -46.69 70.07
C LYS A 178 3.58 -46.44 71.42
N GLU A 179 3.75 -47.44 72.28
CA GLU A 179 3.33 -47.60 73.68
C GLU A 179 3.51 -46.40 74.62
N LYS A 180 2.57 -46.27 75.55
CA LYS A 180 2.88 -46.22 76.99
C LYS A 180 1.78 -46.88 77.81
#